data_AF-A0A4U8PZW1-F1
#
_entry.id   AF-A0A4U8PZW1-F1
#
_cell.length_a   1.000
_cell.length_b   1.000
_cell.length_c   1.000
_cell.angle_alpha   90.00
_cell.angle_beta   90.00
_cell.angle_gamma   90.00
#
_symmetry.space_group_name_H-M   'P 1'
#
loop_
_entity.id
_entity.type
_entity.pdbx_description
1 polymer ?
#
loop_
_entity_poly.entity_id
_entity_poly.type
_entity_poly.pdbx_seq_one_letter_code
_entity_poly.pdbx_strand_id
1 'polypeptide(L)'
;MTTLTSIVLVIALVLSIIVPFGAFLIGERNKGRYKTSLGINCFFFFGTMVLGAIIAFGGDGSTAMAAEATGEAIPGLSAGLGYLAAALVTGLSCIGGGIAVASAASAALGAISEDQSILGKSLIFVGLAEGVCLYGLIISFMILGKL
;
A
#
# COMPACT_ATOMS: atom_id res chain seq x y z
N MET A 1 25.88 -5.24 6.97
CA MET A 1 24.96 -4.64 7.99
C MET A 1 25.28 -5.20 9.36
N THR A 2 25.57 -4.35 10.35
CA THR A 2 25.79 -4.82 11.73
C THR A 2 24.44 -5.05 12.42
N THR A 3 24.37 -5.96 13.38
CA THR A 3 23.16 -6.19 14.19
C THR A 3 22.65 -4.90 14.85
N LEU A 4 23.57 -4.02 15.23
CA LEU A 4 23.30 -2.69 15.77
C LEU A 4 22.55 -1.80 14.77
N THR A 5 22.97 -1.75 13.49
CA THR A 5 22.26 -0.97 12.45
C THR A 5 20.83 -1.45 12.22
N SER A 6 20.58 -2.77 12.24
CA SER A 6 19.22 -3.31 12.10
C SER A 6 18.33 -2.95 13.30
N ILE A 7 18.85 -3.04 14.53
CA ILE A 7 18.12 -2.68 15.75
C ILE A 7 17.76 -1.19 15.74
N VAL A 8 18.69 -0.31 15.35
CA VAL A 8 18.44 1.13 15.27
C VAL A 8 17.37 1.47 14.23
N LEU A 9 17.40 0.83 13.05
CA LEU A 9 16.37 1.04 12.02
C LEU A 9 14.98 0.59 12.49
N VAL A 10 14.87 -0.55 13.18
CA VAL A 10 13.59 -1.04 13.72
C VAL A 10 13.06 -0.08 14.79
N ILE A 11 13.91 0.39 15.70
CA ILE A 11 13.51 1.37 16.72
C ILE A 11 13.07 2.68 16.08
N ALA A 12 13.80 3.19 15.08
CA ALA A 12 13.44 4.40 14.35
C ALA A 12 12.08 4.28 13.67
N LEU A 13 11.80 3.12 13.05
CA LEU A 13 10.53 2.84 12.37
C LEU A 13 9.36 2.77 13.37
N VAL A 14 9.54 2.14 14.53
CA VAL A 14 8.52 2.11 15.60
C VAL A 14 8.27 3.51 16.17
N LEU A 15 9.33 4.28 16.46
CA LEU A 15 9.21 5.65 16.97
C LEU A 15 8.57 6.61 15.96
N SER A 16 8.78 6.40 14.66
CA SER A 16 8.15 7.17 13.59
C SER A 16 6.62 7.10 13.64
N ILE A 17 6.06 6.00 14.15
CA ILE A 17 4.62 5.82 14.31
C ILE A 17 4.15 6.39 15.65
N ILE A 18 4.85 6.07 16.75
CA ILE A 18 4.43 6.39 18.11
C ILE A 18 4.51 7.89 18.40
N VAL A 19 5.57 8.59 17.98
CA VAL A 19 5.81 9.99 18.34
C VAL A 19 4.77 10.94 17.73
N PRO A 20 4.46 10.90 16.42
CA PRO A 20 3.44 11.78 15.84
C PRO A 20 2.04 11.44 16.35
N PHE A 21 1.76 10.15 16.58
CA PHE A 21 0.46 9.71 17.10
C PHE A 21 0.27 10.13 18.56
N GLY A 22 1.31 10.01 19.41
CA GLY A 22 1.31 10.49 20.79
C GLY A 22 1.14 12.00 20.89
N ALA A 23 1.82 12.77 20.03
CA ALA A 23 1.67 14.22 19.94
C ALA A 23 0.23 14.64 19.53
N PHE A 24 -0.44 13.83 18.70
CA PHE A 24 -1.84 14.04 18.35
C PHE A 24 -2.81 13.71 19.49
N LEU A 25 -2.56 12.65 20.27
CA LEU A 25 -3.42 12.25 21.38
C LEU A 25 -3.38 13.23 22.57
N ILE A 26 -2.24 13.88 22.80
CA ILE A 26 -2.04 14.90 23.87
C ILE A 26 -2.61 16.28 23.45
N GLY A 27 -2.80 16.50 22.15
CA GLY A 27 -3.32 17.75 21.59
C GLY A 27 -4.85 17.83 21.52
N GLU A 28 -5.36 19.01 21.14
CA GLU A 28 -6.79 19.21 20.91
C GLU A 28 -7.28 18.36 19.73
N ARG A 29 -8.38 17.65 19.96
CA ARG A 29 -9.02 16.77 18.97
C ARG A 29 -9.78 17.60 17.94
N ASN A 30 -9.06 18.13 16.95
CA ASN A 30 -9.64 18.85 15.82
C ASN A 30 -9.35 18.11 14.50
N LYS A 31 -10.33 18.08 13.59
CA LYS A 31 -10.24 17.47 12.25
C LYS A 31 -9.03 17.97 11.46
N GLY A 32 -8.64 19.25 11.63
CA GLY A 32 -7.46 19.83 10.99
C GLY A 32 -6.15 19.21 11.48
N ARG A 33 -5.99 19.10 12.81
CA ARG A 33 -4.79 18.52 13.43
C ARG A 33 -4.64 17.02 13.17
N TYR A 34 -5.74 16.30 12.97
CA TYR A 34 -5.72 14.89 12.60
C TYR A 34 -5.09 14.69 11.21
N LYS A 35 -5.51 15.49 10.22
CA LYS A 35 -4.93 15.44 8.87
C LYS A 35 -3.45 15.81 8.88
N THR A 36 -3.07 16.83 9.65
CA THR A 36 -1.67 17.24 9.81
C THR A 36 -0.84 16.15 10.50
N SER A 37 -1.36 15.53 11.56
CA SER A 37 -0.67 14.44 12.25
C SER A 37 -0.52 13.20 11.37
N LEU A 38 -1.53 12.88 10.55
CA LEU A 38 -1.47 11.75 9.62
C LEU A 38 -0.41 12.01 8.53
N GLY A 39 -0.35 13.23 7.99
CA GLY A 39 0.68 13.63 7.02
C GLY A 39 2.10 13.57 7.60
N ILE A 40 2.30 14.05 8.83
CA ILE A 40 3.58 13.97 9.54
C ILE A 40 3.97 12.52 9.81
N ASN A 41 3.01 11.67 10.22
CA ASN A 41 3.25 10.26 10.47
C ASN A 41 3.67 9.52 9.19
N CYS A 42 2.94 9.72 8.08
CA CYS A 42 3.34 9.19 6.77
C CYS A 42 4.73 9.69 6.35
N PHE A 43 5.03 10.97 6.54
CA PHE A 43 6.33 11.52 6.18
C PHE A 43 7.47 10.88 6.98
N PHE A 44 7.35 10.76 8.30
CA PHE A 44 8.37 10.11 9.12
C PHE A 44 8.48 8.61 8.84
N PHE A 45 7.36 7.92 8.64
CA PHE A 45 7.36 6.49 8.35
C PHE A 45 7.99 6.17 7.00
N PHE A 46 7.51 6.78 5.91
CA PHE A 46 8.09 6.57 4.59
C PHE A 46 9.50 7.15 4.48
N GLY A 47 9.79 8.28 5.13
CA GLY A 47 11.13 8.87 5.19
C GLY A 47 12.15 7.95 5.88
N THR A 48 11.80 7.38 7.04
CA THR A 48 12.66 6.42 7.74
C THR A 48 12.79 5.10 6.99
N MET A 49 11.74 4.65 6.28
CA MET A 49 11.79 3.48 5.41
C MET A 49 12.74 3.69 4.21
N VAL A 50 12.68 4.86 3.55
CA VAL A 50 13.56 5.23 2.44
C VAL A 50 15.01 5.36 2.92
N LEU A 51 15.23 6.03 4.05
CA LEU A 51 16.56 6.18 4.64
C LEU A 51 17.14 4.81 5.04
N GLY A 52 16.31 3.95 5.63
CA GLY A 52 16.66 2.57 5.95
C GLY A 52 17.02 1.75 4.71
N ALA A 53 16.28 1.91 3.61
CA ALA A 53 16.63 1.30 2.33
C ALA A 53 17.99 1.83 1.82
N ILE A 54 18.21 3.14 1.80
CA ILE A 54 19.50 3.73 1.36
C ILE A 54 20.67 3.19 2.20
N ILE A 55 20.51 3.10 3.53
CA ILE A 55 21.56 2.58 4.44
C ILE A 55 21.76 1.08 4.23
N ALA A 56 20.68 0.32 4.02
CA ALA A 56 20.73 -1.12 3.80
C ALA A 56 21.39 -1.51 2.46
N PHE A 57 21.25 -0.66 1.43
CA PHE A 57 21.73 -0.92 0.08
C PHE A 57 22.96 -0.08 -0.34
N GLY A 58 23.30 0.98 0.39
CA GLY A 58 24.41 1.90 0.07
C GLY A 58 25.71 1.69 0.87
N GLY A 59 25.75 0.69 1.76
CA GLY A 59 26.80 0.52 2.76
C GLY A 59 28.17 0.00 2.28
N ASP A 60 28.35 -0.38 1.00
CA ASP A 60 29.60 -0.96 0.50
C ASP A 60 30.16 -0.27 -0.76
N GLY A 61 30.16 1.07 -0.81
CA GLY A 61 30.94 1.82 -1.82
C GLY A 61 30.58 1.56 -3.30
N SER A 62 29.45 0.92 -3.57
CA SER A 62 28.97 0.52 -4.90
C SER A 62 27.89 1.46 -5.44
N THR A 63 27.74 2.66 -4.88
CA THR A 63 26.81 3.68 -5.39
C THR A 63 27.26 4.29 -6.73
N ALA A 64 28.43 3.91 -7.26
CA ALA A 64 28.88 4.27 -8.60
C ALA A 64 28.36 3.34 -9.73
N MET A 65 27.73 2.20 -9.41
CA MET A 65 27.30 1.20 -10.41
C MET A 65 25.78 1.03 -10.51
N ALA A 66 25.00 1.95 -9.92
CA ALA A 66 23.54 1.92 -9.94
C ALA A 66 22.92 2.22 -11.32
N ALA A 67 23.73 2.56 -12.34
CA ALA A 67 23.29 2.71 -13.71
C ALA A 67 23.44 1.42 -14.57
N GLU A 68 24.21 0.42 -14.13
CA GLU A 68 24.52 -0.76 -14.96
C GLU A 68 24.13 -2.11 -14.33
N ALA A 69 23.81 -2.17 -13.04
CA ALA A 69 23.48 -3.42 -12.35
C ALA A 69 21.97 -3.79 -12.39
N THR A 70 21.35 -3.75 -13.57
CA THR A 70 20.06 -4.42 -13.84
C THR A 70 20.19 -5.96 -14.00
N GLY A 71 21.35 -6.54 -13.73
CA GLY A 71 21.70 -7.90 -14.17
C GLY A 71 21.89 -8.97 -13.08
N GLU A 72 22.11 -8.63 -11.81
CA GLU A 72 22.35 -9.64 -10.77
C GLU A 72 21.40 -9.48 -9.59
N ALA A 73 20.42 -10.38 -9.53
CA ALA A 73 19.52 -10.53 -8.40
C ALA A 73 20.33 -10.98 -7.18
N ILE A 74 20.45 -10.09 -6.18
CA ILE A 74 20.87 -10.47 -4.82
C ILE A 74 19.94 -11.61 -4.36
N PRO A 75 20.45 -12.80 -3.98
CA PRO A 75 19.63 -13.94 -3.60
C PRO A 75 18.65 -13.56 -2.49
N GLY A 76 17.34 -13.70 -2.75
CA GLY A 76 16.26 -13.38 -1.81
C GLY A 76 15.65 -11.97 -1.97
N LEU A 77 16.35 -11.00 -2.58
CA LEU A 77 15.78 -9.68 -2.84
C LEU A 77 14.72 -9.72 -3.95
N SER A 78 14.95 -10.52 -5.00
CA SER A 78 13.99 -10.73 -6.09
C SER A 78 12.67 -11.33 -5.59
N ALA A 79 12.73 -12.33 -4.71
CA ALA A 79 11.57 -12.93 -4.08
C ALA A 79 10.83 -11.94 -3.17
N GLY A 80 11.57 -11.18 -2.34
CA GLY A 80 10.99 -10.15 -1.46
C GLY A 80 10.27 -9.03 -2.22
N LEU A 81 10.87 -8.54 -3.32
CA LEU A 81 10.25 -7.55 -4.20
C LEU A 81 9.02 -8.14 -4.92
N GLY A 82 9.07 -9.42 -5.30
CA GLY A 82 7.92 -10.14 -5.83
C GLY A 82 6.74 -10.20 -4.86
N TYR A 83 6.98 -10.51 -3.59
CA TYR A 83 5.93 -10.51 -2.56
C TYR A 83 5.34 -9.12 -2.31
N LEU A 84 6.18 -8.07 -2.30
CA LEU A 84 5.69 -6.69 -2.21
C LEU A 84 4.82 -6.31 -3.42
N ALA A 85 5.25 -6.68 -4.63
CA ALA A 85 4.48 -6.43 -5.84
C ALA A 85 3.11 -7.14 -5.81
N ALA A 86 3.06 -8.40 -5.38
CA ALA A 86 1.82 -9.17 -5.21
C ALA A 86 0.85 -8.54 -4.20
N ALA A 87 1.38 -8.03 -3.07
CA ALA A 87 0.58 -7.34 -2.07
C ALA A 87 0.02 -6.01 -2.60
N LEU A 88 0.87 -5.18 -3.24
CA LEU A 88 0.48 -3.86 -3.74
C LEU A 88 -0.54 -3.94 -4.88
N VAL A 89 -0.40 -4.85 -5.84
CA VAL A 89 -1.34 -4.97 -6.96
C VAL A 89 -2.74 -5.30 -6.48
N THR A 90 -2.87 -6.23 -5.52
CA THR A 90 -4.16 -6.60 -4.93
C THR A 90 -4.75 -5.43 -4.15
N GLY A 91 -3.95 -4.81 -3.28
CA GLY A 91 -4.40 -3.71 -2.43
C GLY A 91 -4.88 -2.49 -3.22
N LEU A 92 -4.09 -2.03 -4.20
CA LEU A 92 -4.45 -0.87 -5.02
C LEU A 92 -5.65 -1.16 -5.93
N SER A 93 -5.74 -2.38 -6.47
CA SER A 93 -6.90 -2.77 -7.27
C SER A 93 -8.20 -2.78 -6.47
N CYS A 94 -8.16 -3.31 -5.24
CA CYS A 94 -9.32 -3.30 -4.34
C CYS A 94 -9.74 -1.88 -3.92
N ILE A 95 -8.81 -0.94 -3.79
CA ILE A 95 -9.15 0.46 -3.51
C ILE A 95 -9.90 1.08 -4.71
N GLY A 96 -9.39 0.91 -5.93
CA GLY A 96 -10.03 1.43 -7.13
C GLY A 96 -11.39 0.78 -7.40
N GLY A 97 -11.45 -0.55 -7.33
CA GLY A 97 -12.69 -1.32 -7.49
C GLY A 97 -13.70 -1.01 -6.39
N GLY A 98 -13.28 -0.89 -5.13
CA GLY A 98 -14.15 -0.53 -4.01
C GLY A 98 -14.82 0.84 -4.18
N ILE A 99 -14.10 1.84 -4.71
CA ILE A 99 -14.66 3.17 -5.01
C ILE A 99 -15.71 3.08 -6.13
N ALA A 100 -15.41 2.33 -7.19
CA ALA A 100 -16.34 2.13 -8.31
C ALA A 100 -17.61 1.38 -7.86
N VAL A 101 -17.44 0.30 -7.10
CA VAL A 101 -18.53 -0.50 -6.53
C VAL A 101 -19.39 0.34 -5.60
N ALA A 102 -18.81 1.15 -4.72
CA ALA A 102 -19.57 2.02 -3.81
C ALA A 102 -20.50 2.98 -4.57
N SER A 103 -20.02 3.57 -5.67
CA SER A 103 -20.83 4.44 -6.53
C SER A 103 -21.91 3.68 -7.28
N ALA A 104 -21.57 2.53 -7.89
CA ALA A 104 -22.50 1.72 -8.67
C ALA A 104 -23.60 1.11 -7.79
N ALA A 105 -23.24 0.58 -6.62
CA ALA A 105 -24.17 -0.04 -5.68
C ALA A 105 -25.15 0.98 -5.08
N SER A 106 -24.68 2.20 -4.78
CA SER A 106 -25.56 3.27 -4.27
C SER A 106 -26.62 3.67 -5.30
N ALA A 107 -26.24 3.81 -6.57
CA ALA A 107 -27.18 4.12 -7.65
C ALA A 107 -28.14 2.95 -7.93
N ALA A 108 -27.63 1.72 -7.92
CA ALA A 108 -28.41 0.50 -8.09
C ALA A 108 -29.49 0.36 -6.99
N LEU A 109 -29.14 0.56 -5.72
CA LEU A 109 -30.09 0.48 -4.61
C LEU A 109 -31.16 1.57 -4.70
N GLY A 110 -30.79 2.78 -5.13
CA GLY A 110 -31.74 3.87 -5.38
C GLY A 110 -32.76 3.50 -6.47
N ALA A 111 -32.29 2.99 -7.61
CA ALA A 111 -33.16 2.59 -8.70
C ALA A 111 -34.05 1.38 -8.34
N ILE A 112 -33.50 0.40 -7.60
CA ILE A 112 -34.26 -0.74 -7.06
C ILE A 112 -35.40 -0.26 -6.14
N SER A 113 -35.20 0.83 -5.39
CA SER A 113 -36.25 1.38 -4.52
C SER A 113 -37.45 1.95 -5.29
N GLU A 114 -37.24 2.39 -6.53
CA GLU A 114 -38.31 2.88 -7.43
C GLU A 114 -38.96 1.74 -8.23
N ASP A 115 -38.16 0.81 -8.73
CA ASP A 115 -38.64 -0.34 -9.50
C ASP A 115 -37.86 -1.62 -9.13
N GLN A 116 -38.56 -2.59 -8.53
CA GLN A 116 -37.96 -3.88 -8.17
C GLN A 116 -37.66 -4.75 -9.39
N SER A 117 -38.29 -4.48 -10.55
CA SER A 117 -38.09 -5.26 -11.78
C SER A 117 -36.67 -5.14 -12.35
N ILE A 118 -35.95 -4.06 -12.01
CA ILE A 118 -34.60 -3.78 -12.49
C ILE A 118 -33.48 -4.32 -11.59
N LEU A 119 -33.80 -5.07 -10.54
CA LEU A 119 -32.81 -5.65 -9.61
C LEU A 119 -31.73 -6.47 -10.34
N GLY A 120 -32.13 -7.35 -11.26
CA GLY A 120 -31.19 -8.20 -12.00
C GLY A 120 -30.22 -7.40 -12.89
N LYS A 121 -30.71 -6.35 -13.56
CA LYS A 121 -29.87 -5.48 -14.41
C LYS A 121 -28.92 -4.64 -13.57
N SER A 122 -29.38 -4.18 -12.41
CA SER A 122 -28.59 -3.35 -11.50
C SER A 122 -27.43 -4.13 -10.88
N LEU A 123 -27.64 -5.41 -10.52
CA LEU A 123 -26.59 -6.29 -10.00
C LEU A 123 -25.47 -6.56 -11.02
N ILE A 124 -25.78 -6.56 -12.33
CA ILE A 124 -24.76 -6.74 -13.37
C ILE A 124 -23.77 -5.57 -13.36
N PHE A 125 -24.24 -4.32 -13.22
CA PHE A 125 -23.35 -3.15 -13.18
C PHE A 125 -22.45 -3.12 -11.93
N VAL A 126 -22.99 -3.56 -10.78
CA VAL A 126 -22.21 -3.69 -9.55
C VAL A 126 -21.15 -4.79 -9.67
N GLY A 127 -21.53 -5.97 -10.19
CA GLY A 127 -20.61 -7.08 -10.43
C GLY A 127 -19.54 -6.78 -11.48
N LEU A 128 -19.86 -5.97 -12.49
CA LEU A 128 -18.88 -5.52 -13.48
C LEU A 128 -17.77 -4.66 -12.84
N ALA A 129 -18.12 -3.84 -11.84
CA ALA A 129 -17.15 -3.04 -11.09
C ALA A 129 -16.24 -3.89 -10.19
N GLU A 130 -16.73 -5.01 -9.64
CA GLU A 130 -15.91 -5.96 -8.87
C GLU A 130 -14.85 -6.68 -9.72
N GLY A 131 -15.05 -6.75 -11.04
CA GLY A 131 -14.10 -7.38 -11.96
C GLY A 131 -12.68 -6.82 -11.84
N VAL A 132 -12.54 -5.52 -11.52
CA VAL A 132 -11.24 -4.87 -11.30
C VAL A 132 -10.50 -5.52 -10.13
N CYS A 133 -11.19 -5.76 -9.00
CA CYS A 133 -10.63 -6.42 -7.82
C CYS A 133 -10.12 -7.83 -8.16
N LEU A 134 -10.92 -8.59 -8.92
CA LEU A 134 -10.55 -9.95 -9.34
C LEU A 134 -9.35 -9.96 -10.28
N TYR A 135 -9.25 -9.00 -11.20
CA TYR A 135 -8.05 -8.86 -12.04
C TYR A 135 -6.80 -8.60 -11.18
N GLY A 136 -6.89 -7.72 -10.17
CA GLY A 136 -5.78 -7.47 -9.24
C GLY A 136 -5.32 -8.75 -8.51
N LEU A 137 -6.27 -9.57 -8.07
CA LEU A 137 -6.01 -10.86 -7.44
C LEU A 137 -5.36 -11.87 -8.42
N ILE A 138 -5.86 -11.94 -9.66
CA ILE A 138 -5.28 -12.82 -10.69
C ILE A 138 -3.83 -12.44 -10.97
N ILE A 139 -3.52 -11.14 -11.13
CA ILE A 139 -2.16 -10.68 -11.35
C ILE A 139 -1.25 -11.01 -10.15
N SER A 140 -1.76 -10.87 -8.92
CA SER A 140 -1.03 -11.31 -7.72
C SER A 140 -0.67 -12.79 -7.77
N PHE A 141 -1.61 -13.68 -8.11
CA PHE A 141 -1.32 -15.10 -8.30
C PHE A 141 -0.33 -15.38 -9.43
N MET A 142 -0.39 -14.62 -10.53
CA MET A 142 0.57 -14.73 -11.62
C MET A 142 1.99 -14.31 -11.20
N ILE A 143 2.11 -13.31 -10.32
CA ILE A 143 3.40 -12.90 -9.74
C ILE A 143 3.91 -14.02 -8.83
N LEU A 144 3.09 -14.48 -7.89
CA LEU A 144 3.46 -15.54 -6.94
C LEU A 144 3.82 -16.86 -7.64
N GLY A 145 3.16 -17.20 -8.76
CA GLY A 145 3.48 -18.40 -9.54
C GLY A 145 4.76 -18.31 -10.36
N LYS A 146 5.39 -17.13 -10.46
CA LYS A 146 6.68 -16.91 -11.15
C LYS A 146 7.87 -16.74 -10.21
N LEU A 147 7.62 -16.61 -8.90
CA LEU A 147 8.65 -16.55 -7.86
C LEU A 147 9.04 -17.96 -7.43
#